data_AF-A0A850GNV9-F1
#
_entry.id   AF-A0A850GNV9-F1
#
_cell.length_a   1.000
_cell.length_b   1.000
_cell.length_c   1.000
_cell.angle_alpha   90.00
_cell.angle_beta   90.00
_cell.angle_gamma   90.00
#
_symmetry.space_group_name_H-M   'P 1'
#
loop_
_entity.id
_entity.type
_entity.pdbx_description
1 polymer ?
#
loop_
_entity_poly.entity_id
_entity_poly.type
_entity_poly.pdbx_seq_one_letter_code
_entity_poly.pdbx_strand_id
1 'polypeptide(L)'
;MASYSRLLVFLTPALLAGCFDPSSNSDADESSSSGAETTGTGTDSETGDVCPAGSEGCACTEEGTCDDGLSCSGSGLCVAQTDETETGEDLCGNGTIDEGEECDEGEANADDQQCTASCQEAVCGDGLVIDGVEECDSGVESAECDEDCTLPACGDGVINELAGETCDDGNLDPSDGCTDQCLLAACGDGILNIGEECDDGNLDPDDDCTPDCKSLWWAEGPQLDIPQANLVGWELCWSGLYGVQSDPLTTIIETNCTKDNLLLACRPVAETNLSLLAMAPRSAVTYDTGDSNIPYNNNGVGWYYSDSRSWGFALDGDTIQRTTCDTASTNPQFRLCWHTNSGAMSGGYRCGSQLTLNSSTEWTRMIFQAD
;
A
#
# COMPACT_ATOMS: atom_id res chain seq x y z
N MET A 1 37.74 4.15 24.19
CA MET A 1 38.81 3.81 23.23
C MET A 1 38.17 3.87 21.85
N ALA A 2 38.46 4.93 21.09
CA ALA A 2 37.97 5.09 19.73
C ALA A 2 38.98 4.47 18.77
N SER A 3 38.54 3.58 17.87
CA SER A 3 39.37 3.06 16.78
C SER A 3 38.83 3.56 15.45
N TYR A 4 39.58 4.48 14.86
CA TYR A 4 39.48 4.92 13.48
C TYR A 4 39.82 3.75 12.53
N SER A 5 39.11 3.63 11.41
CA SER A 5 39.70 3.09 10.19
C SER A 5 39.23 3.90 8.99
N ARG A 6 40.19 4.60 8.38
CA ARG A 6 40.07 5.36 7.13
C ARG A 6 40.27 4.40 5.97
N LEU A 7 39.39 4.43 4.97
CA LEU A 7 39.71 3.99 3.62
C LEU A 7 39.38 5.13 2.65
N LEU A 8 40.34 5.44 1.78
CA LEU A 8 40.42 6.66 0.98
C LEU A 8 40.83 6.26 -0.45
N VAL A 9 40.11 6.84 -1.45
CA VAL A 9 40.50 7.07 -2.86
C VAL A 9 40.38 5.80 -3.76
N PHE A 10 39.71 5.80 -4.92
CA PHE A 10 39.91 6.66 -6.11
C PHE A 10 38.61 7.05 -6.86
N LEU A 11 38.41 8.37 -6.98
CA LEU A 11 37.68 9.02 -8.07
C LEU A 11 38.66 9.30 -9.22
N THR A 12 38.24 9.06 -10.46
CA THR A 12 38.87 9.64 -11.66
C THR A 12 37.83 10.47 -12.43
N PRO A 13 38.01 11.79 -12.53
CA PRO A 13 37.35 12.59 -13.55
C PRO A 13 38.31 12.83 -14.72
N ALA A 14 37.84 12.65 -15.95
CA ALA A 14 38.52 13.19 -17.13
C ALA A 14 37.80 14.45 -17.57
N LEU A 15 38.47 15.60 -17.42
CA LEU A 15 38.10 16.89 -18.01
C LEU A 15 39.12 17.28 -19.08
N LEU A 16 38.62 18.11 -20.01
CA LEU A 16 39.28 19.24 -20.69
C LEU A 16 39.88 19.06 -22.11
N ALA A 17 39.05 19.46 -23.09
CA ALA A 17 39.14 20.73 -23.85
C ALA A 17 40.13 20.94 -25.02
N GLY A 18 39.62 21.72 -25.99
CA GLY A 18 40.35 22.54 -26.98
C GLY A 18 39.63 22.56 -28.33
N CYS A 19 38.65 23.44 -28.57
CA CYS A 19 38.77 24.80 -29.16
C CYS A 19 39.43 24.85 -30.56
N PHE A 20 38.67 25.22 -31.62
CA PHE A 20 38.91 26.43 -32.45
C PHE A 20 37.84 26.59 -33.57
N ASP A 21 37.22 27.76 -33.59
CA ASP A 21 36.40 28.42 -34.65
C ASP A 21 37.34 29.40 -35.43
N PRO A 22 36.99 30.31 -36.37
CA PRO A 22 35.83 30.46 -37.28
C PRO A 22 36.16 30.91 -38.73
N SER A 23 35.09 31.03 -39.55
CA SER A 23 34.76 32.14 -40.48
C SER A 23 35.26 32.22 -41.94
N SER A 24 34.35 32.85 -42.71
CA SER A 24 34.48 33.63 -43.95
C SER A 24 33.99 32.90 -45.22
N ASN A 25 33.15 33.48 -46.07
CA ASN A 25 32.55 34.81 -46.10
C ASN A 25 31.32 34.76 -47.00
N SER A 26 30.35 35.61 -46.65
CA SER A 26 29.28 36.12 -47.49
C SER A 26 29.80 36.90 -48.71
N ASP A 27 29.05 36.92 -49.80
CA ASP A 27 28.92 38.12 -50.63
C ASP A 27 27.48 38.23 -51.14
N ALA A 28 26.83 39.29 -50.68
CA ALA A 28 25.64 39.94 -51.24
C ALA A 28 26.05 40.70 -52.53
N ASP A 29 25.26 41.43 -53.30
CA ASP A 29 23.92 41.98 -53.27
C ASP A 29 23.72 42.63 -54.67
N GLU A 30 22.46 42.88 -55.07
CA GLU A 30 21.97 44.08 -55.78
C GLU A 30 22.70 44.68 -57.02
N SER A 31 22.09 45.35 -58.00
CA SER A 31 20.72 45.54 -58.49
C SER A 31 20.83 46.45 -59.74
N SER A 32 19.86 46.30 -60.64
CA SER A 32 19.25 47.35 -61.47
C SER A 32 19.89 47.93 -62.75
N SER A 33 18.98 48.07 -63.73
CA SER A 33 18.76 49.23 -64.60
C SER A 33 19.53 49.34 -65.93
N SER A 34 18.83 49.09 -67.05
CA SER A 34 18.24 50.15 -67.90
C SER A 34 17.97 49.68 -69.34
N GLY A 35 16.91 50.22 -69.97
CA GLY A 35 16.84 50.34 -71.44
C GLY A 35 15.58 49.79 -72.09
N ALA A 36 14.65 50.68 -72.43
CA ALA A 36 13.32 50.40 -72.97
C ALA A 36 13.26 49.98 -74.45
N GLU A 37 12.03 49.59 -74.84
CA GLU A 37 11.34 49.74 -76.13
C GLU A 37 11.24 48.57 -77.15
N THR A 38 10.06 47.93 -77.08
CA THR A 38 9.13 47.55 -78.16
C THR A 38 9.65 46.87 -79.44
N THR A 39 9.22 45.62 -79.66
CA THR A 39 8.25 45.22 -80.69
C THR A 39 7.92 43.73 -80.53
N GLY A 40 6.64 43.39 -80.62
CA GLY A 40 6.14 42.06 -80.26
C GLY A 40 6.56 40.94 -81.21
N THR A 41 7.05 39.86 -80.60
CA THR A 41 6.85 38.43 -80.92
C THR A 41 7.51 37.66 -79.78
N GLY A 42 6.74 37.13 -78.83
CA GLY A 42 7.28 36.32 -77.75
C GLY A 42 7.68 34.94 -78.26
N THR A 43 8.91 34.52 -77.98
CA THR A 43 9.40 33.16 -78.19
C THR A 43 9.50 32.45 -76.85
N ASP A 44 9.12 31.17 -76.79
CA ASP A 44 9.37 30.30 -75.65
C ASP A 44 10.87 30.30 -75.30
N SER A 45 11.20 30.57 -74.04
CA SER A 45 12.58 30.68 -73.56
C SER A 45 13.30 29.34 -73.38
N GLU A 46 12.62 28.21 -73.54
CA GLU A 46 13.26 26.89 -73.46
C GLU A 46 13.49 26.23 -74.83
N THR A 47 12.62 26.44 -75.83
CA THR A 47 12.72 25.75 -77.13
C THR A 47 12.94 26.65 -78.35
N GLY A 48 12.73 27.98 -78.22
CA GLY A 48 12.94 28.93 -79.33
C GLY A 48 11.96 28.79 -80.49
N ASP A 49 10.84 28.07 -80.32
CA ASP A 49 9.80 27.92 -81.34
C ASP A 49 8.70 29.00 -81.22
N VAL A 50 8.02 29.29 -82.32
CA VAL A 50 6.95 30.30 -82.37
C VAL A 50 5.74 29.78 -81.61
N CYS A 51 5.47 30.34 -80.43
CA CYS A 51 4.36 29.88 -79.62
C CYS A 51 3.00 30.43 -80.12
N PRO A 52 1.95 29.59 -80.24
CA PRO A 52 0.59 30.05 -80.53
C PRO A 52 0.08 31.02 -79.47
N ALA A 53 -0.65 32.06 -79.87
CA ALA A 53 -1.33 32.92 -78.90
C ALA A 53 -2.45 32.14 -78.21
N GLY A 54 -2.50 32.18 -76.89
CA GLY A 54 -3.47 31.47 -76.06
C GLY A 54 -2.91 30.29 -75.26
N SER A 55 -1.76 29.73 -75.63
CA SER A 55 -1.17 28.59 -74.92
C SER A 55 -0.32 29.01 -73.71
N GLU A 56 -0.10 28.07 -72.79
CA GLU A 56 0.62 28.30 -71.53
C GLU A 56 2.03 28.86 -71.76
N GLY A 57 2.40 29.91 -71.00
CA GLY A 57 3.67 30.61 -71.12
C GLY A 57 3.74 31.62 -72.28
N CYS A 58 2.66 31.79 -73.05
CA CYS A 58 2.66 32.57 -74.28
C CYS A 58 1.68 33.74 -74.23
N ALA A 59 1.78 34.64 -75.22
CA ALA A 59 0.96 35.84 -75.25
C ALA A 59 -0.53 35.48 -75.31
N CYS A 60 -1.36 36.24 -74.59
CA CYS A 60 -2.82 36.13 -74.71
C CYS A 60 -3.26 36.45 -76.14
N THR A 61 -4.44 35.95 -76.53
CA THR A 61 -5.04 36.30 -77.82
C THR A 61 -5.30 37.82 -77.90
N GLU A 62 -5.55 38.34 -79.10
CA GLU A 62 -5.92 39.76 -79.28
C GLU A 62 -7.21 40.16 -78.53
N GLU A 63 -8.03 39.17 -78.13
CA GLU A 63 -9.24 39.35 -77.32
C GLU A 63 -8.95 39.23 -75.80
N GLY A 64 -7.70 39.02 -75.40
CA GLY A 64 -7.27 38.89 -74.00
C GLY A 64 -7.63 37.53 -73.38
N THR A 65 -7.88 36.51 -74.20
CA THR A 65 -8.25 35.16 -73.76
C THR A 65 -7.08 34.18 -73.90
N CYS A 66 -7.20 33.04 -73.24
CA CYS A 66 -6.27 31.92 -73.30
C CYS A 66 -7.02 30.61 -73.56
N ASP A 67 -6.30 29.54 -73.88
CA ASP A 67 -6.87 28.21 -74.05
C ASP A 67 -7.50 27.71 -72.73
N ASP A 68 -8.43 26.75 -72.84
CA ASP A 68 -9.21 26.23 -71.70
C ASP A 68 -8.29 25.81 -70.53
N GLY A 69 -8.53 26.37 -69.34
CA GLY A 69 -7.74 26.14 -68.12
C GLY A 69 -6.63 27.16 -67.85
N LEU A 70 -6.47 28.16 -68.71
CA LEU A 70 -5.50 29.24 -68.56
C LEU A 70 -6.17 30.61 -68.40
N SER A 71 -5.52 31.50 -67.66
CA SER A 71 -5.94 32.90 -67.50
C SER A 71 -4.88 33.86 -68.03
N CYS A 72 -5.33 34.97 -68.62
CA CYS A 72 -4.42 36.02 -69.09
C CYS A 72 -3.92 36.85 -67.90
N SER A 73 -2.65 36.70 -67.56
CA SER A 73 -1.98 37.48 -66.51
C SER A 73 -1.90 38.97 -66.86
N GLY A 74 -1.72 39.84 -65.85
CA GLY A 74 -1.51 41.28 -66.07
C GLY A 74 -0.26 41.63 -66.90
N SER A 75 0.65 40.67 -67.08
CA SER A 75 1.80 40.74 -67.99
C SER A 75 1.49 40.38 -69.46
N GLY A 76 0.24 40.02 -69.77
CA GLY A 76 -0.20 39.64 -71.12
C GLY A 76 0.21 38.22 -71.53
N LEU A 77 0.49 37.34 -70.56
CA LEU A 77 0.83 35.93 -70.77
C LEU A 77 -0.25 35.00 -70.21
N CYS A 78 -0.52 33.89 -70.90
CA CYS A 78 -1.41 32.83 -70.44
C CYS A 78 -0.70 31.96 -69.40
N VAL A 79 -1.25 31.93 -68.20
CA VAL A 79 -0.76 31.12 -67.08
C VAL A 79 -1.87 30.19 -66.60
N ALA A 80 -1.51 29.05 -66.01
CA ALA A 80 -2.48 28.17 -65.39
C ALA A 80 -3.40 28.95 -64.44
N GLN A 81 -4.71 28.74 -64.58
CA GLN A 81 -5.67 29.28 -63.64
C GLN A 81 -5.47 28.56 -62.30
N THR A 82 -4.78 29.20 -61.36
CA THR A 82 -4.80 28.78 -59.96
C THR A 82 -6.17 29.13 -59.43
N ASP A 83 -7.09 28.17 -59.54
CA ASP A 83 -8.39 28.26 -58.91
C ASP A 83 -8.15 28.20 -57.39
N GLU A 84 -7.96 29.37 -56.75
CA GLU A 84 -7.96 29.51 -55.29
C GLU A 84 -9.40 29.42 -54.74
N THR A 85 -10.18 28.50 -55.29
CA THR A 85 -11.25 27.87 -54.52
C THR A 85 -10.64 26.64 -53.90
N GLU A 86 -9.99 26.84 -52.75
CA GLU A 86 -9.66 25.75 -51.83
C GLU A 86 -10.94 25.03 -51.45
N THR A 87 -11.23 23.97 -52.20
CA THR A 87 -12.24 23.01 -51.83
C THR A 87 -11.60 22.01 -50.88
N GLY A 88 -11.54 22.40 -49.60
CA GLY A 88 -11.84 21.53 -48.46
C GLY A 88 -10.98 20.29 -48.19
N GLU A 89 -9.77 20.17 -48.75
CA GLU A 89 -8.85 19.07 -48.42
C GLU A 89 -7.46 19.52 -47.95
N ASP A 90 -7.21 20.83 -47.79
CA ASP A 90 -5.88 21.40 -47.51
C ASP A 90 -5.89 22.55 -46.47
N LEU A 91 -6.94 22.63 -45.63
CA LEU A 91 -7.01 23.64 -44.57
C LEU A 91 -6.09 23.25 -43.40
N CYS A 92 -6.09 21.97 -43.05
CA CYS A 92 -5.28 21.49 -41.95
C CYS A 92 -3.79 21.44 -42.29
N GLY A 93 -2.98 22.12 -41.48
CA GLY A 93 -1.53 22.23 -41.64
C GLY A 93 -1.08 23.48 -42.40
N ASN A 94 -1.96 24.46 -42.58
CA ASN A 94 -1.65 25.71 -43.29
C ASN A 94 -1.05 26.81 -42.38
N GLY A 95 -0.95 26.55 -41.06
CA GLY A 95 -0.45 27.46 -40.04
C GLY A 95 -1.50 28.41 -39.48
N THR A 96 -2.78 28.21 -39.77
CA THR A 96 -3.90 29.01 -39.26
C THR A 96 -5.08 28.15 -38.86
N ILE A 97 -5.66 28.40 -37.68
CA ILE A 97 -6.84 27.66 -37.21
C ILE A 97 -8.08 28.07 -38.00
N ASP A 98 -8.60 27.16 -38.82
CA ASP A 98 -9.77 27.33 -39.67
C ASP A 98 -11.06 26.71 -39.08
N GLU A 99 -12.21 26.90 -39.76
CA GLU A 99 -13.51 26.38 -39.29
C GLU A 99 -13.54 24.84 -39.32
N GLY A 100 -13.48 24.22 -38.14
CA GLY A 100 -13.47 22.76 -37.97
C GLY A 100 -12.18 22.22 -37.34
N GLU A 101 -11.18 23.08 -37.16
CA GLU A 101 -9.90 22.76 -36.53
C GLU A 101 -9.92 23.18 -35.06
N GLU A 102 -9.26 22.39 -34.21
CA GLU A 102 -9.04 22.72 -32.80
C GLU A 102 -7.65 23.36 -32.60
N CYS A 103 -6.69 23.00 -33.46
CA CYS A 103 -5.31 23.45 -33.47
C CYS A 103 -4.77 23.48 -34.91
N ASP A 104 -3.69 24.23 -35.16
CA ASP A 104 -2.92 24.16 -36.41
C ASP A 104 -1.49 24.66 -36.16
N GLU A 105 -0.53 23.73 -36.16
CA GLU A 105 0.91 24.01 -36.04
C GLU A 105 1.62 23.92 -37.42
N GLY A 106 0.86 24.05 -38.50
CA GLY A 106 1.35 24.00 -39.88
C GLY A 106 1.91 22.63 -40.27
N GLU A 107 3.05 22.62 -40.95
CA GLU A 107 3.80 21.40 -41.29
C GLU A 107 4.23 20.57 -40.06
N ALA A 108 4.13 21.13 -38.84
CA ALA A 108 4.45 20.41 -37.62
C ALA A 108 3.31 19.53 -37.09
N ASN A 109 2.11 19.59 -37.69
CA ASN A 109 1.01 18.69 -37.35
C ASN A 109 1.43 17.23 -37.59
N ALA A 110 1.27 16.39 -36.57
CA ALA A 110 1.61 14.98 -36.64
C ALA A 110 0.89 14.18 -35.55
N ASP A 111 0.65 12.90 -35.80
CA ASP A 111 -0.03 12.00 -34.86
C ASP A 111 0.86 11.57 -33.66
N ASP A 112 2.01 12.23 -33.48
CA ASP A 112 2.91 12.13 -32.34
C ASP A 112 3.15 13.49 -31.66
N GLN A 113 2.31 14.48 -31.95
CA GLN A 113 2.37 15.84 -31.39
C GLN A 113 1.01 16.27 -30.83
N GLN A 114 1.02 17.35 -30.04
CA GLN A 114 -0.19 17.91 -29.41
C GLN A 114 -1.27 18.32 -30.44
N CYS A 115 -0.86 18.76 -31.63
CA CYS A 115 -1.76 18.94 -32.76
C CYS A 115 -1.59 17.78 -33.75
N THR A 116 -2.63 16.94 -33.85
CA THR A 116 -2.64 15.75 -34.71
C THR A 116 -2.56 16.11 -36.19
N ALA A 117 -2.25 15.14 -37.06
CA ALA A 117 -2.22 15.38 -38.52
C ALA A 117 -3.59 15.77 -39.11
N SER A 118 -4.66 15.70 -38.31
CA SER A 118 -6.03 16.09 -38.68
C SER A 118 -6.50 17.39 -37.99
N CYS A 119 -5.58 18.17 -37.42
CA CYS A 119 -5.86 19.46 -36.77
C CYS A 119 -6.86 19.36 -35.61
N GLN A 120 -6.81 18.23 -34.92
CA GLN A 120 -7.50 18.00 -33.64
C GLN A 120 -6.46 18.00 -32.53
N GLU A 121 -6.83 18.53 -31.37
CA GLU A 121 -5.98 18.44 -30.18
C GLU A 121 -5.88 16.97 -29.76
N ALA A 122 -4.68 16.57 -29.38
CA ALA A 122 -4.42 15.26 -28.77
C ALA A 122 -5.22 15.16 -27.45
N VAL A 123 -6.13 14.21 -27.37
CA VAL A 123 -6.95 14.00 -26.18
C VAL A 123 -7.08 12.52 -25.85
N CYS A 124 -7.05 12.22 -24.55
CA CYS A 124 -7.31 10.90 -24.00
C CYS A 124 -8.60 10.27 -24.58
N GLY A 125 -8.44 9.15 -25.29
CA GLY A 125 -9.49 8.40 -25.96
C GLY A 125 -9.67 8.70 -27.44
N ASP A 126 -8.74 9.38 -28.11
CA ASP A 126 -8.83 9.76 -29.53
C ASP A 126 -8.29 8.72 -30.51
N GLY A 127 -7.64 7.66 -30.00
CA GLY A 127 -7.04 6.59 -30.79
C GLY A 127 -5.52 6.69 -30.94
N LEU A 128 -4.87 7.71 -30.38
CA LEU A 128 -3.44 7.98 -30.46
C LEU A 128 -2.81 7.93 -29.06
N VAL A 129 -1.54 7.52 -28.96
CA VAL A 129 -0.78 7.59 -27.70
C VAL A 129 0.44 8.46 -27.95
N ILE A 130 0.45 9.65 -27.35
CA ILE A 130 1.42 10.70 -27.64
C ILE A 130 2.38 10.93 -26.47
N ASP A 131 3.67 10.70 -26.71
CA ASP A 131 4.73 10.82 -25.69
C ASP A 131 4.77 12.22 -25.06
N GLY A 132 4.68 12.27 -23.72
CA GLY A 132 4.66 13.51 -22.96
C GLY A 132 3.32 14.24 -22.92
N VAL A 133 2.29 13.72 -23.59
CA VAL A 133 0.89 14.17 -23.46
C VAL A 133 0.09 13.14 -22.67
N GLU A 134 0.21 11.87 -23.04
CA GLU A 134 -0.47 10.73 -22.41
C GLU A 134 0.38 9.46 -22.48
N GLU A 135 0.18 8.52 -21.57
CA GLU A 135 0.93 7.26 -21.54
C GLU A 135 0.13 6.08 -22.13
N CYS A 136 -1.18 6.25 -22.26
CA CYS A 136 -2.15 5.32 -22.83
C CYS A 136 -3.37 6.11 -23.35
N ASP A 137 -4.35 5.43 -23.97
CA ASP A 137 -5.41 6.11 -24.74
C ASP A 137 -6.77 5.38 -24.66
N SER A 138 -7.08 4.78 -23.51
CA SER A 138 -8.39 4.11 -23.39
C SER A 138 -9.55 5.11 -23.34
N GLY A 139 -9.29 6.38 -22.98
CA GLY A 139 -10.31 7.41 -22.79
C GLY A 139 -11.23 7.18 -21.59
N VAL A 140 -11.00 6.09 -20.86
CA VAL A 140 -11.71 5.61 -19.69
C VAL A 140 -10.79 4.68 -18.90
N GLU A 141 -11.12 4.49 -17.63
CA GLU A 141 -10.52 3.47 -16.77
C GLU A 141 -10.52 2.09 -17.46
N SER A 142 -9.34 1.46 -17.51
CA SER A 142 -9.13 0.13 -18.06
C SER A 142 -7.98 -0.58 -17.34
N ALA A 143 -7.78 -1.87 -17.62
CA ALA A 143 -6.68 -2.62 -17.01
C ALA A 143 -5.26 -2.12 -17.37
N GLU A 144 -5.14 -1.28 -18.40
CA GLU A 144 -3.85 -0.81 -18.93
C GLU A 144 -3.77 0.73 -18.97
N CYS A 145 -4.78 1.42 -18.45
CA CYS A 145 -4.91 2.87 -18.59
C CYS A 145 -5.84 3.46 -17.54
N ASP A 146 -5.42 4.52 -16.89
CA ASP A 146 -6.26 5.29 -15.97
C ASP A 146 -7.20 6.24 -16.72
N GLU A 147 -8.23 6.75 -16.03
CA GLU A 147 -9.19 7.69 -16.64
C GLU A 147 -8.53 9.00 -17.13
N ASP A 148 -7.38 9.37 -16.58
CA ASP A 148 -6.60 10.54 -17.01
C ASP A 148 -5.49 10.21 -18.03
N CYS A 149 -5.52 8.98 -18.57
CA CYS A 149 -4.56 8.47 -19.54
C CYS A 149 -3.09 8.43 -19.07
N THR A 150 -2.90 8.28 -17.76
CA THR A 150 -1.65 7.77 -17.18
C THR A 150 -1.66 6.24 -17.10
N LEU A 151 -0.47 5.64 -17.00
CA LEU A 151 -0.39 4.19 -16.83
C LEU A 151 -0.71 3.81 -15.38
N PRO A 152 -1.56 2.78 -15.16
CA PRO A 152 -1.92 2.35 -13.82
C PRO A 152 -0.68 1.92 -13.06
N ALA A 153 -0.40 2.59 -11.94
CA ALA A 153 0.79 2.32 -11.16
C ALA A 153 0.57 2.54 -9.68
N CYS A 154 0.66 1.45 -8.91
CA CYS A 154 0.59 1.55 -7.47
C CYS A 154 1.50 2.64 -6.87
N GLY A 155 0.89 3.50 -6.06
CA GLY A 155 1.48 4.67 -5.43
C GLY A 155 1.40 5.96 -6.25
N ASP A 156 0.63 6.02 -7.33
CA ASP A 156 0.42 7.22 -8.15
C ASP A 156 -0.72 8.14 -7.63
N GLY A 157 -1.52 7.64 -6.69
CA GLY A 157 -2.64 8.36 -6.09
C GLY A 157 -3.98 8.16 -6.81
N VAL A 158 -4.03 7.30 -7.82
CA VAL A 158 -5.23 6.91 -8.59
C VAL A 158 -5.54 5.46 -8.26
N ILE A 159 -6.83 5.13 -8.09
CA ILE A 159 -7.24 3.74 -7.82
C ILE A 159 -7.79 3.15 -9.11
N ASN A 160 -7.08 2.17 -9.66
CA ASN A 160 -7.54 1.45 -10.83
C ASN A 160 -7.97 0.00 -10.50
N GLU A 161 -9.27 -0.15 -10.21
CA GLU A 161 -9.86 -1.47 -9.90
C GLU A 161 -9.75 -2.47 -11.06
N LEU A 162 -9.65 -1.99 -12.32
CA LEU A 162 -9.54 -2.84 -13.50
C LEU A 162 -8.11 -3.36 -13.71
N ALA A 163 -7.10 -2.61 -13.26
CA ALA A 163 -5.71 -3.03 -13.16
C ALA A 163 -5.44 -3.94 -11.95
N GLY A 164 -6.40 -4.01 -11.01
CA GLY A 164 -6.39 -4.92 -9.86
C GLY A 164 -6.11 -4.26 -8.52
N GLU A 165 -6.10 -2.93 -8.48
CA GLU A 165 -5.89 -2.16 -7.26
C GLU A 165 -7.16 -2.13 -6.41
N THR A 166 -6.99 -2.16 -5.09
CA THR A 166 -8.10 -2.05 -4.11
C THR A 166 -7.94 -0.84 -3.19
N CYS A 167 -6.77 -0.20 -3.23
CA CYS A 167 -6.40 1.04 -2.58
C CYS A 167 -5.25 1.67 -3.37
N ASP A 168 -5.06 2.97 -3.19
CA ASP A 168 -3.85 3.71 -3.57
C ASP A 168 -3.81 4.96 -2.68
N ASP A 169 -2.71 5.17 -1.96
CA ASP A 169 -2.51 6.32 -1.07
C ASP A 169 -1.39 7.26 -1.54
N GLY A 170 -0.96 7.12 -2.79
CA GLY A 170 0.04 7.97 -3.43
C GLY A 170 1.47 7.67 -2.99
N ASN A 171 1.73 6.49 -2.40
CA ASN A 171 3.07 6.04 -2.10
C ASN A 171 3.19 4.49 -2.08
N LEU A 172 4.38 3.97 -1.71
CA LEU A 172 4.69 2.53 -1.70
C LEU A 172 5.14 2.05 -0.30
N ASP A 173 4.79 2.77 0.77
CA ASP A 173 5.02 2.34 2.15
C ASP A 173 3.93 1.36 2.56
N PRO A 174 4.21 0.07 2.72
CA PRO A 174 3.17 -0.91 2.96
C PRO A 174 2.54 -0.85 4.36
N SER A 175 2.92 0.10 5.22
CA SER A 175 2.53 0.16 6.64
C SER A 175 1.47 1.21 6.99
N ASP A 176 0.99 1.98 6.03
CA ASP A 176 0.02 3.07 6.20
C ASP A 176 -1.41 2.69 5.75
N GLY A 177 -1.63 1.41 5.43
CA GLY A 177 -2.95 0.84 5.16
C GLY A 177 -3.17 0.43 3.70
N CYS A 178 -2.29 0.83 2.79
CA CYS A 178 -2.20 0.30 1.45
C CYS A 178 -0.84 -0.38 1.24
N THR A 179 -0.83 -1.63 0.80
CA THR A 179 0.42 -2.35 0.55
C THR A 179 1.14 -1.82 -0.69
N ASP A 180 2.42 -2.16 -0.87
CA ASP A 180 3.20 -1.85 -2.07
C ASP A 180 2.73 -2.59 -3.35
N GLN A 181 1.63 -3.34 -3.25
CA GLN A 181 0.91 -4.00 -4.35
C GLN A 181 -0.52 -3.45 -4.51
N CYS A 182 -0.83 -2.33 -3.87
CA CYS A 182 -2.14 -1.66 -3.91
C CYS A 182 -3.30 -2.56 -3.48
N LEU A 183 -2.98 -3.45 -2.55
CA LEU A 183 -3.93 -4.25 -1.80
C LEU A 183 -4.12 -3.63 -0.42
N LEU A 184 -5.35 -3.62 0.07
CA LEU A 184 -5.61 -3.25 1.46
C LEU A 184 -4.78 -4.12 2.41
N ALA A 185 -4.15 -3.47 3.38
CA ALA A 185 -3.48 -4.11 4.49
C ALA A 185 -4.37 -5.17 5.17
N ALA A 186 -3.77 -6.29 5.56
CA ALA A 186 -4.49 -7.38 6.20
C ALA A 186 -3.71 -7.93 7.39
N CYS A 187 -4.43 -8.22 8.46
CA CYS A 187 -3.83 -8.87 9.62
C CYS A 187 -3.18 -10.21 9.24
N GLY A 188 -2.00 -10.46 9.78
CA GLY A 188 -1.20 -11.66 9.54
C GLY A 188 -0.38 -11.61 8.26
N ASP A 189 -0.15 -10.44 7.67
CA ASP A 189 0.67 -10.27 6.46
C ASP A 189 2.16 -10.05 6.76
N GLY A 190 2.52 -9.90 8.03
CA GLY A 190 3.88 -9.71 8.52
C GLY A 190 4.29 -8.24 8.61
N ILE A 191 3.38 -7.31 8.33
CA ILE A 191 3.60 -5.88 8.33
C ILE A 191 2.71 -5.27 9.40
N LEU A 192 3.29 -4.51 10.33
CA LEU A 192 2.49 -3.81 11.33
C LEU A 192 1.83 -2.58 10.70
N ASN A 193 0.56 -2.70 10.36
CA ASN A 193 -0.22 -1.67 9.68
C ASN A 193 -0.85 -0.67 10.66
N ILE A 194 -1.28 0.47 10.13
CA ILE A 194 -2.03 1.45 10.92
C ILE A 194 -3.34 0.85 11.47
N GLY A 195 -3.48 0.87 12.80
CA GLY A 195 -4.66 0.35 13.50
C GLY A 195 -4.48 -1.06 14.08
N GLU A 196 -3.43 -1.77 13.68
CA GLU A 196 -3.00 -3.03 14.29
C GLU A 196 -2.22 -2.77 15.58
N GLU A 197 -2.39 -3.65 16.58
CA GLU A 197 -1.60 -3.61 17.82
C GLU A 197 -0.39 -4.55 17.75
N CYS A 198 -0.47 -5.56 16.90
CA CYS A 198 0.56 -6.54 16.56
C CYS A 198 0.29 -7.06 15.15
N ASP A 199 1.32 -7.67 14.53
CA ASP A 199 1.21 -8.56 13.38
C ASP A 199 2.42 -9.51 13.44
N ASP A 200 2.19 -10.82 13.43
CA ASP A 200 3.26 -11.83 13.47
C ASP A 200 3.34 -12.68 12.20
N GLY A 201 2.72 -12.22 11.12
CA GLY A 201 2.77 -12.86 9.80
C GLY A 201 1.90 -14.09 9.69
N ASN A 202 0.92 -14.27 10.59
CA ASN A 202 -0.04 -15.35 10.48
C ASN A 202 -1.40 -15.00 11.14
N LEU A 203 -2.38 -15.91 11.05
CA LEU A 203 -3.74 -15.74 11.59
C LEU A 203 -4.08 -16.83 12.62
N ASP A 204 -3.08 -17.42 13.26
CA ASP A 204 -3.26 -18.39 14.33
C ASP A 204 -3.78 -17.64 15.56
N PRO A 205 -4.99 -17.95 16.07
CA PRO A 205 -5.49 -17.30 17.27
C PRO A 205 -4.72 -17.68 18.54
N ASP A 206 -3.79 -18.62 18.41
CA ASP A 206 -3.06 -19.25 19.49
C ASP A 206 -1.58 -18.80 19.45
N ASP A 207 -1.34 -17.49 19.38
CA ASP A 207 -0.02 -16.90 19.60
C ASP A 207 -0.15 -15.49 20.22
N ASP A 208 0.94 -14.71 20.18
CA ASP A 208 1.01 -13.37 20.75
C ASP A 208 0.13 -12.36 19.99
N CYS A 209 -0.38 -12.69 18.79
CA CYS A 209 -1.20 -11.83 17.96
C CYS A 209 -2.49 -12.50 17.44
N THR A 210 -3.63 -12.07 17.98
CA THR A 210 -4.93 -12.61 17.55
C THR A 210 -5.23 -12.30 16.07
N PRO A 211 -6.18 -13.03 15.41
CA PRO A 211 -6.49 -12.85 13.99
C PRO A 211 -7.15 -11.50 13.65
N ASP A 212 -7.45 -10.70 14.67
CA ASP A 212 -7.94 -9.31 14.57
C ASP A 212 -6.83 -8.28 14.89
N CYS A 213 -5.56 -8.73 14.86
CA CYS A 213 -4.35 -7.95 15.16
C CYS A 213 -4.39 -7.22 16.50
N LYS A 214 -4.93 -7.92 17.50
CA LYS A 214 -4.88 -7.53 18.91
C LYS A 214 -3.90 -8.40 19.66
N SER A 215 -3.04 -7.77 20.45
CA SER A 215 -2.08 -8.51 21.27
C SER A 215 -2.80 -9.35 22.32
N LEU A 216 -2.23 -10.53 22.62
CA LEU A 216 -2.62 -11.33 23.78
C LEU A 216 -2.69 -10.45 25.03
N TRP A 217 -3.79 -10.51 25.77
CA TRP A 217 -3.91 -9.74 27.01
C TRP A 217 -2.98 -10.31 28.08
N TRP A 218 -1.81 -9.70 28.26
CA TRP A 218 -0.83 -10.10 29.27
C TRP A 218 -0.74 -9.09 30.41
N ALA A 219 -0.74 -9.58 31.66
CA ALA A 219 -0.59 -8.74 32.85
C ALA A 219 0.41 -9.33 33.84
N GLU A 220 1.29 -8.47 34.37
CA GLU A 220 2.24 -8.81 35.43
C GLU A 220 1.54 -8.80 36.80
N GLY A 221 1.71 -9.88 37.57
CA GLY A 221 1.19 -10.02 38.92
C GLY A 221 -0.29 -10.42 38.99
N PRO A 222 -0.80 -10.73 40.19
CA PRO A 222 -2.21 -11.05 40.38
C PRO A 222 -3.12 -9.85 40.10
N GLN A 223 -4.14 -10.04 39.26
CA GLN A 223 -5.12 -9.02 38.86
C GLN A 223 -6.47 -9.24 39.57
N LEU A 224 -7.21 -8.16 39.79
CA LEU A 224 -8.49 -8.17 40.51
C LEU A 224 -9.59 -7.57 39.64
N ASP A 225 -10.80 -8.13 39.77
CA ASP A 225 -12.04 -7.60 39.17
C ASP A 225 -11.92 -7.36 37.65
N ILE A 226 -11.38 -8.35 36.94
CA ILE A 226 -11.16 -8.26 35.49
C ILE A 226 -12.39 -8.83 34.78
N PRO A 227 -13.09 -8.08 33.91
CA PRO A 227 -14.11 -8.64 33.04
C PRO A 227 -13.52 -9.78 32.20
N GLN A 228 -14.15 -10.96 32.17
CA GLN A 228 -13.62 -12.08 31.39
C GLN A 228 -13.46 -11.72 29.90
N ALA A 229 -14.29 -10.82 29.36
CA ALA A 229 -14.20 -10.34 27.98
C ALA A 229 -12.90 -9.57 27.67
N ASN A 230 -12.15 -9.12 28.68
CA ASN A 230 -10.87 -8.45 28.49
C ASN A 230 -9.71 -9.44 28.28
N LEU A 231 -9.92 -10.74 28.48
CA LEU A 231 -8.89 -11.77 28.28
C LEU A 231 -8.74 -12.12 26.78
N VAL A 232 -8.45 -11.12 25.95
CA VAL A 232 -8.18 -11.30 24.52
C VAL A 232 -7.02 -12.29 24.33
N GLY A 233 -7.17 -13.26 23.43
CA GLY A 233 -6.20 -14.34 23.17
C GLY A 233 -6.22 -15.50 24.19
N TRP A 234 -6.97 -15.40 25.30
CA TRP A 234 -7.10 -16.49 26.27
C TRP A 234 -8.39 -17.29 26.06
N GLU A 235 -8.29 -18.61 26.08
CA GLU A 235 -9.45 -19.50 26.05
C GLU A 235 -9.65 -20.26 27.36
N LEU A 236 -10.91 -20.51 27.72
CA LEU A 236 -11.25 -21.29 28.92
C LEU A 236 -11.11 -22.80 28.62
N CYS A 237 -10.03 -23.42 29.09
CA CYS A 237 -9.80 -24.87 28.90
C CYS A 237 -10.38 -25.73 30.02
N TRP A 238 -10.57 -25.18 31.24
CA TRP A 238 -11.20 -25.92 32.33
C TRP A 238 -11.91 -25.01 33.34
N SER A 239 -13.04 -25.48 33.89
CA SER A 239 -13.67 -24.86 35.04
C SER A 239 -14.35 -25.87 35.97
N GLY A 240 -14.50 -25.51 37.25
CA GLY A 240 -15.18 -26.36 38.22
C GLY A 240 -15.44 -25.66 39.56
N LEU A 241 -16.53 -26.05 40.23
CA LEU A 241 -16.92 -25.47 41.53
C LEU A 241 -15.89 -25.78 42.62
N TYR A 242 -15.68 -24.85 43.54
CA TYR A 242 -14.73 -25.03 44.66
C TYR A 242 -15.07 -26.22 45.56
N GLY A 243 -16.35 -26.52 45.76
CA GLY A 243 -16.84 -27.60 46.62
C GLY A 243 -16.96 -28.97 45.95
N VAL A 244 -16.49 -29.13 44.72
CA VAL A 244 -16.62 -30.37 43.94
C VAL A 244 -15.22 -30.87 43.53
N GLN A 245 -14.97 -32.17 43.69
CA GLN A 245 -13.74 -32.77 43.21
C GLN A 245 -13.70 -32.79 41.67
N SER A 246 -12.55 -32.43 41.09
CA SER A 246 -12.34 -32.43 39.64
C SER A 246 -11.93 -33.80 39.09
N ASP A 247 -11.87 -33.87 37.76
CA ASP A 247 -11.07 -34.87 37.05
C ASP A 247 -9.59 -34.83 37.49
N PRO A 248 -8.80 -35.89 37.22
CA PRO A 248 -7.37 -35.90 37.48
C PRO A 248 -6.67 -34.68 36.85
N LEU A 249 -5.68 -34.14 37.57
CA LEU A 249 -4.81 -33.05 37.11
C LEU A 249 -4.11 -33.40 35.80
N THR A 250 -3.81 -34.68 35.54
CA THR A 250 -3.27 -35.13 34.26
C THR A 250 -4.26 -34.86 33.12
N THR A 251 -5.55 -35.15 33.31
CA THR A 251 -6.57 -34.81 32.30
C THR A 251 -6.66 -33.29 32.10
N ILE A 252 -6.62 -32.53 33.20
CA ILE A 252 -6.79 -31.08 33.13
C ILE A 252 -5.58 -30.41 32.46
N ILE A 253 -4.36 -30.72 32.89
CA ILE A 253 -3.12 -30.04 32.47
C ILE A 253 -2.52 -30.66 31.21
N GLU A 254 -2.67 -31.97 30.99
CA GLU A 254 -2.02 -32.65 29.86
C GLU A 254 -2.99 -32.93 28.70
N THR A 255 -4.31 -32.89 28.92
CA THR A 255 -5.30 -33.18 27.88
C THR A 255 -6.18 -31.99 27.52
N ASN A 256 -6.66 -31.22 28.51
CA ASN A 256 -7.58 -30.12 28.25
C ASN A 256 -6.86 -28.78 28.06
N CYS A 257 -5.89 -28.49 28.93
CA CYS A 257 -5.14 -27.23 28.94
C CYS A 257 -3.73 -27.45 28.40
N THR A 258 -3.56 -27.59 27.07
CA THR A 258 -2.34 -27.99 26.35
C THR A 258 -1.47 -26.86 25.78
N LYS A 259 -1.87 -25.59 25.89
CA LYS A 259 -1.10 -24.42 25.38
C LYS A 259 -0.03 -23.84 26.32
N ASP A 260 0.96 -23.15 25.78
CA ASP A 260 2.20 -22.81 26.49
C ASP A 260 2.05 -21.84 27.66
N ASN A 261 1.00 -21.03 27.70
CA ASN A 261 0.66 -20.11 28.77
C ASN A 261 -0.58 -20.55 29.53
N LEU A 262 -0.57 -20.39 30.86
CA LEU A 262 -1.68 -20.74 31.73
C LEU A 262 -2.08 -19.54 32.62
N LEU A 263 -3.38 -19.40 32.83
CA LEU A 263 -3.97 -18.41 33.72
C LEU A 263 -4.92 -19.10 34.69
N LEU A 264 -4.64 -18.95 36.00
CA LEU A 264 -5.51 -19.45 37.06
C LEU A 264 -6.42 -18.32 37.53
N ALA A 265 -7.73 -18.57 37.59
CA ALA A 265 -8.71 -17.58 38.00
C ALA A 265 -9.81 -18.16 38.89
N CYS A 266 -10.52 -17.26 39.56
CA CYS A 266 -11.72 -17.60 40.32
C CYS A 266 -12.72 -16.44 40.37
N ARG A 267 -14.00 -16.80 40.52
CA ARG A 267 -15.11 -15.87 40.70
C ARG A 267 -16.33 -16.51 41.36
N PRO A 268 -17.29 -15.72 41.87
CA PRO A 268 -18.63 -16.19 42.14
C PRO A 268 -19.32 -16.71 40.87
N VAL A 269 -20.14 -17.76 40.99
CA VAL A 269 -20.87 -18.35 39.87
C VAL A 269 -21.85 -17.35 39.23
N ALA A 270 -22.38 -16.41 40.02
CA ALA A 270 -23.33 -15.40 39.57
C ALA A 270 -22.67 -14.19 38.86
N GLU A 271 -21.35 -14.11 38.82
CA GLU A 271 -20.61 -12.97 38.26
C GLU A 271 -19.94 -13.32 36.94
N THR A 272 -19.72 -12.29 36.10
CA THR A 272 -18.95 -12.39 34.86
C THR A 272 -17.50 -11.95 35.04
N ASN A 273 -17.24 -11.06 35.99
CA ASN A 273 -15.89 -10.61 36.30
C ASN A 273 -15.14 -11.70 37.05
N LEU A 274 -13.86 -11.85 36.72
CA LEU A 274 -12.91 -12.67 37.45
C LEU A 274 -12.48 -11.88 38.68
N SER A 275 -12.87 -12.36 39.86
CA SER A 275 -12.53 -11.67 41.12
C SER A 275 -11.02 -11.63 41.35
N LEU A 276 -10.32 -12.68 40.94
CA LEU A 276 -8.88 -12.80 41.02
C LEU A 276 -8.38 -13.69 39.88
N LEU A 277 -7.30 -13.27 39.23
CA LEU A 277 -6.55 -14.09 38.28
C LEU A 277 -5.05 -13.83 38.38
N ALA A 278 -4.26 -14.76 37.86
CA ALA A 278 -2.84 -14.57 37.58
C ALA A 278 -2.44 -15.46 36.40
N MET A 279 -1.45 -15.03 35.62
CA MET A 279 -0.97 -15.73 34.44
C MET A 279 0.55 -15.83 34.42
N ALA A 280 1.06 -16.89 33.80
CA ALA A 280 2.48 -17.08 33.53
C ALA A 280 2.64 -18.22 32.50
N PRO A 281 3.86 -18.45 31.96
CA PRO A 281 4.13 -19.64 31.19
C PRO A 281 3.78 -20.90 32.00
N ARG A 282 3.27 -21.94 31.33
CA ARG A 282 2.89 -23.23 31.92
C ARG A 282 3.96 -23.73 32.89
N SER A 283 5.23 -23.67 32.46
CA SER A 283 6.37 -24.14 33.24
C SER A 283 6.49 -23.49 34.63
N ALA A 284 6.01 -22.26 34.79
CA ALA A 284 5.93 -21.56 36.08
C ALA A 284 4.68 -21.95 36.86
N VAL A 285 3.51 -21.95 36.22
CA VAL A 285 2.21 -22.25 36.86
C VAL A 285 2.16 -23.68 37.40
N THR A 286 2.83 -24.63 36.74
CA THR A 286 2.90 -26.04 37.14
C THR A 286 4.24 -26.43 37.75
N TYR A 287 5.06 -25.46 38.18
CA TYR A 287 6.35 -25.75 38.81
C TYR A 287 6.14 -26.50 40.13
N ASP A 288 6.59 -27.75 40.22
CA ASP A 288 6.44 -28.58 41.41
C ASP A 288 7.34 -28.07 42.55
N THR A 289 6.70 -27.44 43.53
CA THR A 289 7.33 -26.95 44.77
C THR A 289 7.31 -27.99 45.89
N GLY A 290 6.68 -29.15 45.64
CA GLY A 290 6.41 -30.19 46.62
C GLY A 290 5.73 -29.60 47.87
N ASP A 291 6.37 -29.86 49.02
CA ASP A 291 5.92 -29.43 50.34
C ASP A 291 6.48 -28.08 50.81
N SER A 292 7.22 -27.38 49.94
CA SER A 292 7.88 -26.12 50.28
C SER A 292 6.88 -24.98 50.50
N ASN A 293 7.23 -24.08 51.42
CA ASN A 293 6.60 -22.77 51.60
C ASN A 293 7.35 -21.65 50.86
N ILE A 294 8.20 -22.01 49.91
CA ILE A 294 8.90 -21.08 49.03
C ILE A 294 8.26 -21.19 47.65
N PRO A 295 7.52 -20.17 47.18
CA PRO A 295 6.96 -20.17 45.84
C PRO A 295 8.05 -20.01 44.76
N TYR A 296 7.70 -20.41 43.54
CA TYR A 296 8.47 -20.11 42.34
C TYR A 296 7.98 -18.79 41.74
N ASN A 297 8.84 -17.79 41.70
CA ASN A 297 8.45 -16.44 41.28
C ASN A 297 8.59 -16.28 39.76
N ASN A 298 7.52 -15.88 39.10
CA ASN A 298 7.49 -15.56 37.68
C ASN A 298 6.35 -14.59 37.38
N ASN A 299 6.58 -13.65 36.47
CA ASN A 299 5.59 -12.65 36.03
C ASN A 299 4.92 -11.91 37.22
N GLY A 300 5.69 -11.51 38.25
CA GLY A 300 5.15 -10.83 39.44
C GLY A 300 4.29 -11.68 40.37
N VAL A 301 4.30 -13.01 40.19
CA VAL A 301 3.47 -13.97 40.93
C VAL A 301 4.35 -15.03 41.59
N GLY A 302 4.09 -15.33 42.87
CA GLY A 302 4.67 -16.47 43.58
C GLY A 302 3.82 -17.73 43.39
N TRP A 303 4.20 -18.57 42.44
CA TRP A 303 3.50 -19.82 42.09
C TRP A 303 3.85 -20.96 43.03
N TYR A 304 2.88 -21.82 43.30
CA TYR A 304 3.14 -23.09 43.97
C TYR A 304 2.21 -24.18 43.45
N TYR A 305 2.81 -25.31 43.09
CA TYR A 305 2.10 -26.51 42.67
C TYR A 305 2.67 -27.73 43.40
N SER A 306 1.79 -28.71 43.63
CA SER A 306 2.08 -30.09 44.03
C SER A 306 0.84 -30.91 43.77
N ASP A 307 0.99 -32.14 43.29
CA ASP A 307 -0.10 -33.07 43.00
C ASP A 307 -0.85 -33.60 44.24
N SER A 308 -0.25 -33.46 45.41
CA SER A 308 -0.65 -34.12 46.66
C SER A 308 -0.90 -33.14 47.80
N ARG A 309 -0.80 -31.82 47.54
CA ARG A 309 -0.99 -30.79 48.56
C ARG A 309 -1.89 -29.64 48.12
N SER A 310 -1.37 -28.74 47.30
CA SER A 310 -2.12 -27.58 46.80
C SER A 310 -1.51 -26.98 45.55
N TRP A 311 -2.38 -26.33 44.78
CA TRP A 311 -2.06 -25.54 43.60
C TRP A 311 -2.62 -24.14 43.74
N GLY A 312 -1.81 -23.12 43.45
CA GLY A 312 -2.27 -21.75 43.47
C GLY A 312 -1.10 -20.77 43.40
N PHE A 313 -1.37 -19.55 43.88
CA PHE A 313 -0.39 -18.47 43.85
C PHE A 313 -0.60 -17.45 44.96
N ALA A 314 0.42 -16.62 45.17
CA ALA A 314 0.40 -15.39 45.93
C ALA A 314 1.11 -14.27 45.14
N LEU A 315 1.07 -13.03 45.62
CA LEU A 315 1.90 -11.95 45.08
C LEU A 315 3.40 -12.32 45.19
N ASP A 316 4.23 -11.94 44.23
CA ASP A 316 5.69 -12.11 44.36
C ASP A 316 6.22 -11.43 45.64
N GLY A 317 7.16 -12.09 46.32
CA GLY A 317 7.75 -11.67 47.58
C GLY A 317 6.92 -12.02 48.82
N ASP A 318 5.66 -12.40 48.66
CA ASP A 318 4.82 -12.81 49.78
C ASP A 318 5.21 -14.22 50.28
N THR A 319 5.31 -14.38 51.59
CA THR A 319 5.41 -15.70 52.20
C THR A 319 4.08 -16.45 52.06
N ILE A 320 4.15 -17.75 51.78
CA ILE A 320 3.00 -18.66 51.79
C ILE A 320 3.07 -19.60 53.00
N GLN A 321 1.93 -20.12 53.45
CA GLN A 321 1.83 -21.08 54.55
C GLN A 321 0.95 -22.26 54.15
N ARG A 322 1.55 -23.27 53.50
CA ARG A 322 0.86 -24.46 53.00
C ARG A 322 0.87 -25.56 54.07
N THR A 323 -0.25 -25.71 54.79
CA THR A 323 -0.52 -26.96 55.54
C THR A 323 -1.18 -27.96 54.59
N THR A 324 -2.36 -27.61 54.10
CA THR A 324 -3.06 -28.25 52.97
C THR A 324 -3.46 -27.23 51.91
N CYS A 325 -3.46 -25.94 52.24
CA CYS A 325 -3.54 -24.79 51.34
C CYS A 325 -2.82 -23.60 52.00
N ASP A 326 -2.60 -22.53 51.23
CA ASP A 326 -2.04 -21.28 51.72
C ASP A 326 -3.00 -20.53 52.66
N THR A 327 -2.61 -20.42 53.93
CA THR A 327 -3.35 -19.71 54.98
C THR A 327 -2.73 -18.36 55.36
N ALA A 328 -1.70 -17.90 54.66
CA ALA A 328 -1.07 -16.62 54.98
C ALA A 328 -2.03 -15.43 54.74
N SER A 329 -1.82 -14.37 55.51
CA SER A 329 -2.72 -13.21 55.56
C SER A 329 -2.11 -11.92 55.01
N THR A 330 -0.82 -11.93 54.62
CA THR A 330 -0.21 -10.80 53.90
C THR A 330 -0.88 -10.66 52.54
N ASN A 331 -1.24 -9.45 52.10
CA ASN A 331 -1.90 -9.19 50.81
C ASN A 331 -3.00 -10.22 50.45
N PRO A 332 -4.01 -10.41 51.32
CA PRO A 332 -4.91 -11.55 51.22
C PRO A 332 -5.72 -11.55 49.91
N GLN A 333 -5.93 -10.39 49.29
CA GLN A 333 -6.63 -10.26 48.02
C GLN A 333 -5.90 -10.91 46.83
N PHE A 334 -4.57 -11.06 46.89
CA PHE A 334 -3.75 -11.57 45.78
C PHE A 334 -3.38 -13.05 45.92
N ARG A 335 -4.26 -13.85 46.54
CA ARG A 335 -3.97 -15.24 46.88
C ARG A 335 -5.08 -16.17 46.43
N LEU A 336 -4.71 -17.21 45.69
CA LEU A 336 -5.61 -18.26 45.26
C LEU A 336 -5.03 -19.59 45.71
N CYS A 337 -5.85 -20.47 46.26
CA CYS A 337 -5.38 -21.80 46.64
C CYS A 337 -6.45 -22.88 46.48
N TRP A 338 -6.09 -23.92 45.73
CA TRP A 338 -6.87 -25.13 45.52
C TRP A 338 -6.21 -26.33 46.18
N HIS A 339 -7.02 -27.21 46.72
CA HIS A 339 -6.54 -28.46 47.32
C HIS A 339 -6.29 -29.49 46.23
N THR A 340 -5.12 -30.10 46.26
CA THR A 340 -4.78 -31.24 45.41
C THR A 340 -4.58 -32.46 46.29
N ASN A 341 -4.99 -33.63 45.80
CA ASN A 341 -4.81 -34.89 46.49
C ASN A 341 -4.64 -35.99 45.46
N SER A 342 -3.51 -36.70 45.53
CA SER A 342 -3.21 -37.86 44.71
C SER A 342 -3.43 -37.61 43.20
N GLY A 343 -3.04 -36.43 42.72
CA GLY A 343 -3.15 -36.07 41.31
C GLY A 343 -4.54 -35.61 40.87
N ALA A 344 -5.45 -35.21 41.78
CA ALA A 344 -6.73 -34.58 41.44
C ALA A 344 -6.96 -33.30 42.27
N MET A 345 -7.75 -32.33 41.76
CA MET A 345 -8.16 -31.20 42.59
C MET A 345 -9.36 -31.60 43.45
N SER A 346 -9.11 -31.79 44.74
CA SER A 346 -10.11 -32.25 45.72
C SER A 346 -11.05 -31.14 46.20
N GLY A 347 -10.72 -29.88 45.95
CA GLY A 347 -11.56 -28.72 46.27
C GLY A 347 -10.76 -27.43 46.21
N GLY A 348 -11.23 -26.35 46.84
CA GLY A 348 -10.42 -25.16 47.02
C GLY A 348 -10.69 -24.39 48.30
N TYR A 349 -9.66 -23.73 48.82
CA TYR A 349 -9.72 -23.05 50.10
C TYR A 349 -10.08 -21.57 49.95
N ARG A 350 -9.46 -20.88 48.98
CA ARG A 350 -9.58 -19.43 48.87
C ARG A 350 -9.52 -18.89 47.45
N CYS A 351 -10.21 -17.77 47.28
CA CYS A 351 -10.15 -16.87 46.13
C CYS A 351 -9.97 -15.44 46.66
N GLY A 352 -8.74 -14.93 46.60
CA GLY A 352 -8.36 -13.68 47.24
C GLY A 352 -8.66 -13.68 48.74
N SER A 353 -9.34 -12.64 49.19
CA SER A 353 -9.75 -12.45 50.58
C SER A 353 -10.89 -13.36 51.01
N GLN A 354 -11.53 -14.08 50.08
CA GLN A 354 -12.61 -15.02 50.40
C GLN A 354 -12.00 -16.37 50.77
N LEU A 355 -12.26 -16.80 52.01
CA LEU A 355 -11.70 -18.01 52.61
C LEU A 355 -12.77 -19.08 52.79
N THR A 356 -12.35 -20.28 53.19
CA THR A 356 -13.23 -21.40 53.57
C THR A 356 -14.17 -21.88 52.45
N LEU A 357 -13.71 -21.81 51.20
CA LEU A 357 -14.49 -22.17 50.01
C LEU A 357 -14.61 -23.69 49.77
N ASN A 358 -14.07 -24.52 50.67
CA ASN A 358 -13.89 -25.98 50.49
C ASN A 358 -15.15 -26.78 50.12
N SER A 359 -16.33 -26.24 50.40
CA SER A 359 -17.62 -26.88 50.09
C SER A 359 -18.56 -25.92 49.37
N SER A 360 -18.00 -24.85 48.79
CA SER A 360 -18.77 -23.80 48.12
C SER A 360 -19.25 -24.24 46.74
N THR A 361 -20.54 -24.13 46.50
CA THR A 361 -21.15 -24.22 45.16
C THR A 361 -21.30 -22.87 44.49
N GLU A 362 -21.06 -21.78 45.23
CA GLU A 362 -21.26 -20.40 44.76
C GLU A 362 -19.98 -19.81 44.15
N TRP A 363 -18.87 -20.55 44.18
CA TRP A 363 -17.57 -20.11 43.69
C TRP A 363 -17.01 -21.11 42.68
N THR A 364 -16.45 -20.60 41.60
CA THR A 364 -15.85 -21.39 40.52
C THR A 364 -14.34 -21.16 40.43
N ARG A 365 -13.62 -22.24 40.13
CA ARG A 365 -12.20 -22.30 39.75
C ARG A 365 -12.14 -22.36 38.24
N MET A 366 -11.21 -21.65 37.64
CA MET A 366 -11.11 -21.52 36.20
C MET A 366 -9.64 -21.58 35.80
N ILE A 367 -9.35 -22.28 34.70
CA ILE A 367 -8.05 -22.30 34.06
C ILE A 367 -8.27 -21.87 32.62
N PHE A 368 -7.57 -20.82 32.24
CA PHE A 368 -7.47 -20.38 30.86
C PHE A 368 -6.10 -20.74 30.32
N GLN A 369 -6.01 -20.82 29.01
CA GLN A 369 -4.78 -21.08 28.29
C GLN A 369 -4.65 -20.15 27.09
N ALA A 370 -3.41 -19.89 26.70
CA ALA A 370 -2.99 -19.18 25.50
C ALA A 370 -1.64 -19.80 25.09
N ASP A 371 -1.19 -19.58 23.88
CA ASP A 371 0.15 -20.01 23.45
C ASP A 371 1.15 -18.84 23.54
#